data_AF-A0A353EZ59-F1
#
_entry.id   AF-A0A353EZ59-F1
#
_cell.length_a   1.000
_cell.length_b   1.000
_cell.length_c   1.000
_cell.angle_alpha   90.00
_cell.angle_beta   90.00
_cell.angle_gamma   90.00
#
_symmetry.space_group_name_H-M   'P 1'
#
loop_
_entity.id
_entity.type
_entity.pdbx_description
1 polymer ?
#
loop_
_entity_poly.entity_id
_entity_poly.type
_entity_poly.pdbx_seq_one_letter_code
_entity_poly.pdbx_strand_id
1 'polypeptide(L)'
;MKLRRILVQLFIVVAVLLLPVLVLAEPSQSVGGGADVVISVIDNRKRMRYEADVIFRNTTYSYNLVSVAENVETGERYINSGFWREASGVEADSFTVSVQNRANHALTVETEPNTADFDNCGAGVTLYGDGEATIPEVEKADGKTIAYESVTEAVFGRFPRLDSYKGVKRITATVRLKHP
;
A
#
# COMPACT_ATOMS: atom_id res chain seq x y z
N MET A 1 -5.90 20.93 -62.62
CA MET A 1 -4.88 21.34 -61.61
C MET A 1 -5.61 21.58 -60.30
N LYS A 2 -5.41 20.89 -59.18
CA LYS A 2 -4.20 20.30 -58.59
C LYS A 2 -4.55 18.94 -57.96
N LEU A 3 -4.80 17.96 -58.82
CA LEU A 3 -4.71 16.53 -58.50
C LEU A 3 -3.22 16.19 -58.33
N ARG A 4 -2.56 16.66 -57.25
CA ARG A 4 -1.14 16.38 -56.95
C ARG A 4 -0.63 16.84 -55.57
N ARG A 5 -1.48 17.25 -54.62
CA ARG A 5 -1.00 17.73 -53.29
C ARG A 5 -1.73 17.22 -52.04
N ILE A 6 -2.71 16.32 -52.16
CA ILE A 6 -3.38 15.70 -50.99
C ILE A 6 -3.05 14.20 -50.91
N LEU A 7 -1.94 13.78 -51.54
CA LEU A 7 -1.39 12.43 -51.43
C LEU A 7 -0.13 12.35 -50.53
N VAL A 8 0.17 13.40 -49.77
CA VAL A 8 1.39 13.50 -48.92
C VAL A 8 1.07 13.72 -47.43
N GLN A 9 -0.20 13.83 -47.03
CA GLN A 9 -0.60 13.85 -45.61
C GLN A 9 -1.14 12.51 -45.11
N LEU A 10 -0.91 11.45 -45.89
CA LEU A 10 -1.24 10.08 -45.56
C LEU A 10 0.04 9.32 -45.13
N PHE A 11 0.86 9.85 -44.22
CA PHE A 11 2.06 9.12 -43.74
C PHE A 11 2.67 9.59 -42.40
N ILE A 12 1.97 10.36 -41.56
CA ILE A 12 2.52 10.80 -40.24
C ILE A 12 1.46 10.77 -39.12
N VAL A 13 0.72 9.66 -38.98
CA VAL A 13 -0.02 9.36 -37.73
C VAL A 13 0.04 7.86 -37.37
N VAL A 14 1.02 7.12 -37.92
CA VAL A 14 1.25 5.71 -37.57
C VAL A 14 2.74 5.53 -37.30
N ALA A 15 3.20 6.09 -36.18
CA ALA A 15 4.52 5.79 -35.59
C ALA A 15 4.63 6.20 -34.12
N VAL A 16 3.52 6.29 -33.36
CA VAL A 16 3.59 6.15 -31.90
C VAL A 16 3.51 4.65 -31.61
N LEU A 17 4.57 3.96 -32.03
CA LEU A 17 4.98 2.69 -31.46
C LEU A 17 4.99 2.90 -29.93
N LEU A 18 4.22 2.14 -29.16
CA LEU A 18 4.66 0.83 -28.68
C LEU A 18 6.12 0.84 -28.19
N LEU A 19 6.52 1.91 -27.49
CA LEU A 19 7.64 1.84 -26.57
C LEU A 19 7.09 1.25 -25.27
N PRO A 20 7.46 0.01 -24.89
CA PRO A 20 7.30 -0.39 -23.50
C PRO A 20 8.10 0.61 -22.68
N VAL A 21 7.45 1.31 -21.75
CA VAL A 21 8.17 2.01 -20.69
C VAL A 21 8.88 0.92 -19.90
N LEU A 22 10.15 0.69 -20.24
CA LEU A 22 11.06 -0.09 -19.43
C LEU A 22 11.26 0.69 -18.14
N VAL A 23 10.46 0.36 -17.12
CA VAL A 23 10.77 0.73 -15.74
C VAL A 23 11.96 -0.14 -15.33
N LEU A 24 13.17 0.36 -15.59
CA LEU A 24 14.36 -0.16 -14.96
C LEU A 24 14.29 0.25 -13.49
N ALA A 25 13.97 -0.69 -12.62
CA ALA A 25 14.11 -0.50 -11.18
C ALA A 25 15.60 -0.25 -10.87
N GLU A 26 15.95 0.99 -10.58
CA GLU A 26 17.26 1.31 -9.99
C GLU A 26 17.29 0.77 -8.56
N PRO A 27 18.40 0.15 -8.11
CA PRO A 27 18.54 -0.22 -6.71
C PRO A 27 18.53 1.06 -5.88
N SER A 28 17.57 1.19 -4.97
CA SER A 28 17.52 2.29 -4.02
C SER A 28 18.79 2.26 -3.17
N GLN A 29 19.68 3.22 -3.41
CA GLN A 29 20.76 3.51 -2.49
C GLN A 29 20.14 4.14 -1.24
N SER A 30 20.33 3.48 -0.10
CA SER A 30 19.90 3.96 1.21
C SER A 30 20.65 5.24 1.56
N VAL A 31 19.95 6.37 1.56
CA VAL A 31 20.42 7.62 2.17
C VAL A 31 19.58 7.85 3.43
N GLY A 32 20.24 7.60 4.57
CA GLY A 32 19.99 8.09 5.93
C GLY A 32 18.60 8.60 6.36
N GLY A 33 18.11 8.01 7.45
CA GLY A 33 17.46 8.79 8.52
C GLY A 33 15.96 9.03 8.37
N GLY A 34 15.18 7.97 8.30
CA GLY A 34 13.72 7.98 8.41
C GLY A 34 13.28 6.54 8.42
N ALA A 35 12.30 6.18 9.23
CA ALA A 35 11.92 4.78 9.36
C ALA A 35 11.25 4.27 8.09
N ASP A 36 11.96 3.43 7.35
CA ASP A 36 11.43 2.73 6.19
C ASP A 36 10.31 1.76 6.64
N VAL A 37 9.14 1.83 6.01
CA VAL A 37 8.18 0.71 6.05
C VAL A 37 8.84 -0.47 5.35
N VAL A 38 9.24 -1.47 6.14
CA VAL A 38 9.87 -2.69 5.62
C VAL A 38 8.79 -3.71 5.28
N ILE A 39 8.52 -3.93 3.99
CA ILE A 39 7.75 -5.10 3.56
C ILE A 39 8.69 -6.28 3.34
N SER A 40 8.50 -7.32 4.14
CA SER A 40 9.18 -8.60 3.94
C SER A 40 8.25 -9.50 3.12
N VAL A 41 8.61 -9.74 1.86
CA VAL A 41 7.97 -10.79 1.07
C VAL A 41 8.72 -12.09 1.34
N ILE A 42 8.06 -13.03 2.04
CA ILE A 42 8.66 -14.33 2.35
C ILE A 42 8.16 -15.33 1.30
N ASP A 43 9.09 -15.79 0.46
CA ASP A 43 8.89 -16.88 -0.50
C ASP A 43 9.94 -17.97 -0.26
N ASN A 44 9.49 -19.21 -0.21
CA ASN A 44 10.26 -20.37 0.25
C ASN A 44 11.04 -21.06 -0.88
N ARG A 45 11.04 -20.53 -2.12
CA ARG A 45 11.67 -21.18 -3.30
C ARG A 45 12.57 -20.24 -4.14
N LYS A 46 13.39 -20.81 -5.04
CA LYS A 46 14.42 -20.12 -5.86
C LYS A 46 13.81 -19.08 -6.82
N ARG A 47 14.43 -17.88 -6.88
CA ARG A 47 14.28 -16.76 -7.84
C ARG A 47 13.21 -16.97 -8.93
N MET A 48 12.01 -16.48 -8.67
CA MET A 48 10.97 -16.24 -9.67
C MET A 48 10.85 -14.72 -9.92
N ARG A 49 10.49 -14.37 -11.15
CA ARG A 49 10.19 -13.00 -11.57
C ARG A 49 8.89 -12.62 -10.87
N TYR A 50 8.89 -11.57 -10.04
CA TYR A 50 7.78 -11.19 -9.13
C TYR A 50 6.39 -11.46 -9.76
N GLU A 51 5.74 -12.53 -9.28
CA GLU A 51 4.47 -13.03 -9.83
C GLU A 51 3.27 -12.20 -9.39
N ALA A 52 3.48 -11.31 -8.41
CA ALA A 52 2.53 -10.34 -7.95
C ALA A 52 3.19 -8.98 -7.76
N ASP A 53 2.41 -7.92 -7.94
CA ASP A 53 2.76 -6.58 -7.49
C ASP A 53 2.22 -6.38 -6.06
N VAL A 54 3.09 -5.94 -5.14
CA VAL A 54 2.68 -5.52 -3.80
C VAL A 54 2.66 -4.00 -3.75
N ILE A 55 1.47 -3.43 -3.61
CA ILE A 55 1.21 -1.99 -3.70
C ILE A 55 0.83 -1.48 -2.31
N PHE A 56 1.59 -0.52 -1.81
CA PHE A 56 1.35 0.09 -0.50
C PHE A 56 1.92 1.50 -0.48
N ARG A 57 1.54 2.27 0.55
CA ARG A 57 2.16 3.56 0.82
C ARG A 57 3.23 3.40 1.89
N ASN A 58 4.50 3.57 1.50
CA ASN A 58 5.61 3.65 2.46
C ASN A 58 5.56 5.00 3.18
N THR A 59 5.03 5.03 4.40
CA THR A 59 4.94 6.25 5.22
C THR A 59 4.94 5.91 6.71
N THR A 60 5.19 6.92 7.53
CA THR A 60 4.99 6.85 8.98
C THR A 60 3.84 7.73 9.41
N TYR A 61 3.32 7.51 10.62
CA TYR A 61 2.16 8.22 11.15
C TYR A 61 2.51 8.99 12.43
N SER A 62 1.80 10.09 12.66
CA SER A 62 1.87 10.86 13.91
C SER A 62 0.48 11.28 14.31
N TYR A 63 0.23 11.37 15.61
CA TYR A 63 -1.07 11.80 16.12
C TYR A 63 -1.09 13.30 16.38
N ASN A 64 -2.00 13.99 15.70
CA ASN A 64 -2.27 15.40 15.95
C ASN A 64 -3.37 15.52 17.00
N LEU A 65 -2.95 15.82 18.23
CA LEU A 65 -3.85 16.11 19.34
C LEU A 65 -4.55 17.46 19.12
N VAL A 66 -5.88 17.47 19.22
CA VAL A 66 -6.69 18.69 19.16
C VAL A 66 -7.21 19.07 20.54
N SER A 67 -7.73 18.11 21.31
CA SER A 67 -8.25 18.40 22.67
C SER A 67 -8.12 17.21 23.62
N VAL A 68 -7.95 17.53 24.90
CA VAL A 68 -7.99 16.59 26.03
C VAL A 68 -9.23 16.88 26.86
N ALA A 69 -9.92 15.84 27.32
CA ALA A 69 -10.98 15.96 28.32
C ALA A 69 -10.52 15.36 29.66
N GLU A 70 -11.23 15.73 30.71
CA GLU A 70 -11.03 15.22 32.06
C GLU A 70 -12.38 14.73 32.59
N ASN A 71 -12.40 13.51 33.11
CA ASN A 71 -13.55 12.98 33.81
C ASN A 71 -13.66 13.69 35.17
N VAL A 72 -14.77 14.39 35.40
CA VAL A 72 -14.98 15.21 36.61
C VAL A 72 -15.13 14.39 37.90
N GLU A 73 -15.49 13.11 37.79
CA GLU A 73 -15.68 12.21 38.94
C GLU A 73 -14.37 11.52 39.32
N THR A 74 -13.58 11.10 38.33
CA THR A 74 -12.36 10.31 38.55
C THR A 74 -11.06 11.10 38.44
N GLY A 75 -11.10 12.30 37.84
CA GLY A 75 -9.92 13.10 37.48
C GLY A 75 -9.11 12.52 36.31
N GLU A 76 -9.59 11.45 35.66
CA GLU A 76 -8.89 10.81 34.56
C GLU A 76 -8.88 11.68 33.32
N ARG A 77 -7.71 11.84 32.69
CA ARG A 77 -7.54 12.65 31.47
C ARG A 77 -7.36 11.76 30.24
N TYR A 78 -8.07 12.07 29.17
CA TYR A 78 -8.06 11.29 27.94
C TYR A 78 -8.15 12.18 26.69
N ILE A 79 -7.73 11.64 25.56
CA ILE A 79 -7.86 12.33 24.27
C ILE A 79 -9.34 12.39 23.90
N ASN A 80 -9.86 13.60 23.71
CA ASN A 80 -11.23 13.84 23.28
C ASN A 80 -11.35 14.09 21.77
N SER A 81 -10.32 14.71 21.18
CA SER A 81 -10.28 14.88 19.73
C SER A 81 -8.84 14.98 19.21
N GLY A 82 -8.67 14.52 17.98
CA GLY A 82 -7.41 14.43 17.28
C GLY A 82 -7.56 13.54 16.05
N PHE A 83 -6.47 13.40 15.31
CA PHE A 83 -6.45 12.64 14.06
C PHE A 83 -5.03 12.20 13.71
N TRP A 84 -4.94 11.12 12.96
CA TRP A 84 -3.67 10.59 12.46
C TRP A 84 -3.24 11.34 11.20
N ARG A 85 -1.95 11.62 11.09
CA ARG A 85 -1.34 12.18 9.89
C ARG A 85 -0.17 11.33 9.43
N GLU A 86 -0.08 11.15 8.13
CA GLU A 86 1.12 10.66 7.46
C GLU A 86 2.27 11.67 7.57
N ALA A 87 3.50 11.21 7.34
CA ALA A 87 4.67 12.06 7.18
C ALA A 87 4.51 13.10 6.05
N SER A 88 3.67 12.80 5.05
CA SER A 88 3.29 13.73 3.97
C SER A 88 2.47 14.93 4.46
N GLY A 89 1.95 14.89 5.69
CA GLY A 89 1.06 15.87 6.28
C GLY A 89 -0.42 15.63 5.96
N VAL A 90 -0.75 14.62 5.17
CA VAL A 90 -2.13 14.22 4.86
C VAL A 90 -2.72 13.48 6.05
N GLU A 91 -3.99 13.76 6.37
CA GLU A 91 -4.74 12.98 7.35
C GLU A 91 -5.01 11.58 6.80
N ALA A 92 -4.69 10.56 7.59
CA ALA A 92 -4.87 9.16 7.19
C ALA A 92 -5.13 8.32 8.42
N ASP A 93 -6.24 7.60 8.40
CA ASP A 93 -6.73 6.73 9.47
C ASP A 93 -6.53 5.24 9.17
N SER A 94 -5.91 4.90 8.04
CA SER A 94 -5.59 3.52 7.70
C SER A 94 -4.26 3.35 6.96
N PHE A 95 -3.83 2.09 6.89
CA PHE A 95 -2.74 1.59 6.06
C PHE A 95 -3.25 0.45 5.19
N THR A 96 -3.00 0.53 3.89
CA THR A 96 -3.50 -0.45 2.91
C THR A 96 -2.35 -1.12 2.18
N VAL A 97 -2.48 -2.44 2.03
CA VAL A 97 -1.63 -3.26 1.16
C VAL A 97 -2.53 -3.96 0.14
N SER A 98 -2.27 -3.71 -1.14
CA SER A 98 -2.84 -4.49 -2.24
C SER A 98 -1.80 -5.46 -2.77
N VAL A 99 -2.20 -6.70 -3.03
CA VAL A 99 -1.41 -7.71 -3.74
C VAL A 99 -2.14 -8.03 -5.03
N GLN A 100 -1.55 -7.68 -6.17
CA GLN A 100 -2.14 -7.90 -7.49
C GLN A 100 -1.44 -9.05 -8.20
N ASN A 101 -2.18 -10.07 -8.62
CA ASN A 101 -1.62 -11.22 -9.35
C ASN A 101 -1.24 -10.83 -10.79
N ARG A 102 -0.01 -11.18 -11.20
CA ARG A 102 0.52 -11.04 -12.57
C ARG A 102 0.75 -12.38 -13.26
N ALA A 103 0.58 -13.48 -12.54
CA ALA A 103 0.80 -14.82 -13.03
C ALA A 103 -0.37 -15.35 -13.86
N ASN A 104 -0.06 -16.37 -14.67
CA ASN A 104 -1.00 -17.21 -15.40
C ASN A 104 -1.43 -18.43 -14.59
N HIS A 105 -1.48 -18.27 -13.27
CA HIS A 105 -2.03 -19.24 -12.33
C HIS A 105 -2.51 -18.50 -11.08
N ALA A 106 -3.40 -19.11 -10.31
CA ALA A 106 -3.91 -18.52 -9.09
C ALA A 106 -2.80 -18.45 -8.02
N LEU A 107 -2.76 -17.35 -7.27
CA LEU A 107 -1.83 -17.15 -6.16
C LEU A 107 -2.59 -17.17 -4.85
N THR A 108 -2.11 -17.96 -3.89
CA THR A 108 -2.59 -17.87 -2.51
C THR A 108 -1.69 -16.89 -1.76
N VAL A 109 -2.27 -15.87 -1.16
CA VAL A 109 -1.54 -14.80 -0.50
C VAL A 109 -2.03 -14.64 0.93
N GLU A 110 -1.12 -14.29 1.83
CA GLU A 110 -1.44 -13.94 3.20
C GLU A 110 -0.70 -12.65 3.54
N THR A 111 -1.45 -11.62 3.93
CA THR A 111 -0.92 -10.31 4.29
C THR A 111 -1.14 -10.07 5.77
N GLU A 112 -0.06 -9.76 6.49
CA GLU A 112 -0.06 -9.58 7.93
C GLU A 112 0.58 -8.22 8.29
N PRO A 113 -0.23 -7.19 8.59
CA PRO A 113 0.28 -5.91 9.10
C PRO A 113 0.85 -6.06 10.52
N ASN A 114 2.01 -5.46 10.77
CA ASN A 114 2.60 -5.32 12.09
C ASN A 114 2.09 -4.03 12.75
N THR A 115 1.19 -4.18 13.69
CA THR A 115 0.45 -3.10 14.36
C THR A 115 1.09 -2.64 15.68
N ALA A 116 2.27 -3.15 16.03
CA ALA A 116 2.84 -3.03 17.38
C ALA A 116 2.93 -1.58 17.88
N ASP A 117 3.35 -0.62 17.06
CA ASP A 117 3.44 0.78 17.47
C ASP A 117 2.07 1.37 17.84
N PHE A 118 1.02 0.99 17.10
CA PHE A 118 -0.35 1.44 17.33
C PHE A 118 -0.97 0.79 18.57
N ASP A 119 -0.71 -0.50 18.78
CA ASP A 119 -1.14 -1.21 19.98
C ASP A 119 -0.41 -0.68 21.24
N ASN A 120 0.89 -0.41 21.13
CA ASN A 120 1.71 0.15 22.22
C ASN A 120 1.26 1.56 22.64
N CYS A 121 0.79 2.38 21.69
CA CYS A 121 0.20 3.68 22.02
C CYS A 121 -1.30 3.61 22.39
N GLY A 122 -1.88 2.41 22.45
CA GLY A 122 -3.26 2.17 22.85
C GLY A 122 -4.30 2.66 21.85
N ALA A 123 -3.90 2.91 20.60
CA ALA A 123 -4.86 3.17 19.53
C ALA A 123 -5.61 1.89 19.17
N GLY A 124 -4.91 0.75 19.15
CA GLY A 124 -5.42 -0.47 18.56
C GLY A 124 -5.54 -0.36 17.03
N VAL A 125 -5.74 -1.50 16.38
CA VAL A 125 -5.95 -1.59 14.93
C VAL A 125 -7.05 -2.60 14.65
N THR A 126 -7.95 -2.25 13.73
CA THR A 126 -8.92 -3.20 13.15
C THR A 126 -8.45 -3.60 11.76
N LEU A 127 -8.36 -4.89 11.51
CA LEU A 127 -7.95 -5.43 10.21
C LEU A 127 -9.17 -5.82 9.36
N TYR A 128 -9.08 -5.54 8.06
CA TYR A 128 -10.05 -5.94 7.05
C TYR A 128 -9.33 -6.61 5.89
N GLY A 129 -9.92 -7.69 5.36
CA GLY A 129 -9.30 -8.46 4.28
C GLY A 129 -7.99 -9.11 4.71
N ASP A 130 -7.82 -9.37 6.01
CA ASP A 130 -6.72 -10.11 6.59
C ASP A 130 -6.93 -11.62 6.47
N GLY A 131 -5.82 -12.36 6.59
CA GLY A 131 -5.80 -13.80 6.42
C GLY A 131 -5.43 -14.24 5.00
N GLU A 132 -5.71 -15.50 4.72
CA GLU A 132 -5.36 -16.13 3.45
C GLU A 132 -6.41 -15.85 2.38
N ALA A 133 -5.97 -15.36 1.22
CA ALA A 133 -6.80 -15.07 0.07
C ALA A 133 -6.22 -15.74 -1.18
N THR A 134 -7.07 -16.36 -2.00
CA THR A 134 -6.66 -16.84 -3.33
C THR A 134 -7.04 -15.81 -4.38
N ILE A 135 -6.02 -15.25 -5.03
CA ILE A 135 -6.16 -14.31 -6.13
C ILE A 135 -6.17 -15.11 -7.45
N PRO A 136 -7.23 -15.00 -8.27
CA PRO A 136 -7.29 -15.69 -9.56
C PRO A 136 -6.12 -15.31 -10.48
N GLU A 137 -5.85 -16.18 -11.46
CA GLU A 137 -4.88 -15.91 -12.51
C GLU A 137 -5.29 -14.71 -13.38
N VAL A 138 -4.31 -14.14 -14.07
CA VAL A 138 -4.56 -13.06 -15.03
C VAL A 138 -5.35 -13.61 -16.22
N GLU A 139 -6.53 -13.03 -16.45
CA GLU A 139 -7.38 -13.36 -17.59
C GLU A 139 -7.07 -12.46 -18.80
N LYS A 140 -7.19 -13.04 -20.00
CA LYS A 140 -7.15 -12.33 -21.27
C LYS A 140 -8.49 -12.48 -21.98
N ALA A 141 -9.28 -11.40 -21.99
CA ALA A 141 -10.58 -11.35 -22.66
C ALA A 141 -10.65 -10.11 -23.56
N ASP A 142 -11.12 -10.29 -24.80
CA ASP A 142 -11.34 -9.21 -25.77
C ASP A 142 -10.15 -8.23 -25.96
N GLY A 143 -8.92 -8.78 -25.97
CA GLY A 143 -7.69 -7.98 -26.11
C GLY A 143 -7.31 -7.16 -24.87
N LYS A 144 -8.04 -7.31 -23.76
CA LYS A 144 -7.73 -6.73 -22.46
C LYS A 144 -7.12 -7.76 -21.53
N THR A 145 -6.28 -7.28 -20.62
CA THR A 145 -5.72 -8.07 -19.52
C THR A 145 -6.44 -7.68 -18.24
N ILE A 146 -7.06 -8.65 -17.58
CA ILE A 146 -7.75 -8.48 -16.30
C ILE A 146 -6.87 -9.11 -15.23
N ALA A 147 -6.41 -8.28 -14.29
CA ALA A 147 -5.67 -8.74 -13.12
C ALA A 147 -6.54 -8.55 -11.89
N TYR A 148 -6.50 -9.52 -10.99
CA TYR A 148 -7.22 -9.49 -9.72
C TYR A 148 -6.26 -9.11 -8.60
N GLU A 149 -6.81 -8.55 -7.52
CA GLU A 149 -6.04 -8.19 -6.34
C GLU A 149 -6.74 -8.62 -5.06
N SER A 150 -5.95 -8.86 -4.03
CA SER A 150 -6.41 -8.92 -2.64
C SER A 150 -5.97 -7.65 -1.93
N VAL A 151 -6.86 -7.08 -1.11
CA VAL A 151 -6.61 -5.84 -0.38
C VAL A 151 -6.76 -6.11 1.11
N THR A 152 -5.72 -5.78 1.86
CA THR A 152 -5.73 -5.79 3.32
C THR A 152 -5.62 -4.36 3.82
N GLU A 153 -6.51 -3.98 4.73
CA GLU A 153 -6.55 -2.66 5.34
C GLU A 153 -6.42 -2.76 6.86
N ALA A 154 -5.50 -1.96 7.42
CA ALA A 154 -5.32 -1.78 8.85
C ALA A 154 -5.84 -0.40 9.24
N VAL A 155 -7.04 -0.34 9.83
CA VAL A 155 -7.67 0.90 10.29
C VAL A 155 -7.24 1.19 11.73
N PHE A 156 -6.66 2.36 11.95
CA PHE A 156 -6.15 2.78 13.25
C PHE A 156 -7.29 3.23 14.16
N GLY A 157 -7.25 2.84 15.44
CA GLY A 157 -8.17 3.42 16.40
C GLY A 157 -7.96 4.93 16.54
N ARG A 158 -9.07 5.63 16.69
CA ARG A 158 -9.11 7.10 16.60
C ARG A 158 -8.41 7.81 17.77
N PHE A 159 -8.38 7.19 18.94
CA PHE A 159 -7.92 7.81 20.18
C PHE A 159 -6.86 6.93 20.86
N PRO A 160 -5.57 7.21 20.64
CA PRO A 160 -4.51 6.60 21.44
C PRO A 160 -4.57 7.07 22.89
N ARG A 161 -3.80 6.42 23.76
CA ARG A 161 -3.64 6.84 25.16
C ARG A 161 -2.89 8.17 25.25
N LEU A 162 -3.33 9.02 26.18
CA LEU A 162 -2.80 10.37 26.37
C LEU A 162 -1.31 10.41 26.77
N ASP A 163 -0.81 9.37 27.40
CA ASP A 163 0.58 9.24 27.85
C ASP A 163 1.55 8.77 26.74
N SER A 164 1.03 8.21 25.66
CA SER A 164 1.82 7.47 24.65
C SER A 164 1.50 7.83 23.19
N TYR A 165 0.56 8.74 22.93
CA TYR A 165 0.21 9.19 21.57
C TYR A 165 1.38 9.87 20.82
N LYS A 166 2.29 10.53 21.55
CA LYS A 166 3.34 11.37 20.95
C LYS A 166 4.35 10.55 20.15
N GLY A 167 5.01 11.22 19.21
CA GLY A 167 6.07 10.65 18.39
C GLY A 167 5.54 9.88 17.17
N VAL A 168 6.48 9.40 16.37
CA VAL A 168 6.21 8.69 15.12
C VAL A 168 5.77 7.26 15.42
N LYS A 169 4.79 6.77 14.66
CA LYS A 169 4.28 5.39 14.65
C LYS A 169 4.54 4.78 13.29
N ARG A 170 5.02 3.55 13.30
CA ARG A 170 5.36 2.77 12.11
C ARG A 170 4.38 1.61 12.01
N ILE A 171 4.00 1.29 10.78
CA ILE A 171 3.32 0.05 10.46
C ILE A 171 4.07 -0.59 9.31
N THR A 172 4.30 -1.89 9.40
CA THR A 172 4.88 -2.68 8.32
C THR A 172 3.95 -3.80 7.96
N ALA A 173 4.22 -4.51 6.87
CA ALA A 173 3.46 -5.70 6.51
C ALA A 173 4.37 -6.82 6.04
N THR A 174 4.02 -8.05 6.40
CA THR A 174 4.60 -9.25 5.79
C THR A 174 3.62 -9.77 4.77
N VAL A 175 4.08 -10.03 3.55
CA VAL A 175 3.28 -10.67 2.50
C VAL A 175 3.87 -12.04 2.22
N ARG A 176 3.08 -13.09 2.37
CA ARG A 176 3.48 -14.47 2.09
C ARG A 176 2.76 -14.95 0.84
N LEU A 177 3.53 -15.37 -0.17
CA LEU A 177 2.99 -15.97 -1.39
C LEU A 177 3.11 -17.49 -1.29
N LYS A 178 1.98 -18.18 -1.24
CA LYS A 178 1.87 -19.63 -1.20
C LYS A 178 1.58 -20.13 -2.61
N HIS A 179 2.41 -21.04 -3.06
CA HIS A 179 2.22 -21.75 -4.32
C HIS A 179 1.67 -23.14 -4.01
N PRO A 180 0.84 -23.70 -4.90
CA PRO A 180 0.48 -25.12 -4.84
C PRO A 180 1.70 -26.07 -4.94
#